data_AF-A0AAD1I0C9-F1
#
_entry.id   AF-A0AAD1I0C9-F1
#
_cell.length_a   1.000
_cell.length_b   1.000
_cell.length_c   1.000
_cell.angle_alpha   90.00
_cell.angle_beta   90.00
_cell.angle_gamma   90.00
#
_symmetry.space_group_name_H-M   'P 1'
#
loop_
_entity.id
_entity.type
_entity.pdbx_description
1 polymer ?
#
loop_
_entity_poly.entity_id
_entity_poly.type
_entity_poly.pdbx_seq_one_letter_code
_entity_poly.pdbx_strand_id
1 'polypeptide(L)'
;MGFLKPELPVVDFAEWSKGSRSEKIRPMARHWAEVGFGTPVVLHLFYVFKIALYILGAWLVVLSTAGVDGFTRVAHWWSEPIVFEKVVLYTMLFEVIGLGCGFGPLNNRFFPPMGSILYWLRPNTIRLPPWPRRIPLTAGSNRTPLDAALYAALLVMLLVALFSDGTGAIPELSTEVGVLPHWQILAILGILAAVGLRDKVIFLAARGEVYAPLAAAFLFGGVDMIIAAKTIFMVIWMGAATSKLNRHFPFVISTMMSNNPLIRPRWLKRRFFRGFPEDLRPGWPSLALAHLSTAIEMCVPLVLFFSHGGWPTAIAAFVMVCFHLGILAAIPMGVPLEWNVFMIFGVLSLFVAHADLGLTDVNNPWPVALLFGVSAGVVVLGNLFPHKVSFLPGMRYYAGNWDTTQWCLKASAEEKIARGIVAIASMPAAQLERFYGSPEAAQIPIYMGYAFRGFNTHGRALFTLAHRAMAGQDEDDYSLTDGERICSTAVGWNFGDGHMTNEQLIEALQQRCGFEPGEVRVVILDAQPIHRQTQAYRLVDAATGEFERGYVKVADMVARQPWEDDLPVYVESGDSVRRD
;
A
#
# COMPACT_ATOMS: atom_id res chain seq x y z
N MET A 1 -1.42 -2.93 -26.86
CA MET A 1 -0.94 -1.74 -26.15
C MET A 1 -0.11 -0.89 -27.10
N GLY A 2 -0.45 0.40 -27.23
CA GLY A 2 0.38 1.36 -27.96
C GLY A 2 1.65 1.75 -27.18
N PHE A 3 2.69 2.18 -27.89
CA PHE A 3 3.94 2.62 -27.24
C PHE A 3 3.75 3.95 -26.49
N LEU A 4 3.18 4.95 -27.16
CA LEU A 4 2.94 6.30 -26.62
C LEU A 4 1.48 6.54 -26.22
N LYS A 5 0.52 5.92 -26.92
CA LYS A 5 -0.91 6.15 -26.71
C LYS A 5 -1.52 5.06 -25.85
N PRO A 6 -2.42 5.42 -24.90
CA PRO A 6 -3.16 4.43 -24.13
C PRO A 6 -4.11 3.65 -25.04
N GLU A 7 -4.36 2.40 -24.69
CA GLU A 7 -5.38 1.58 -25.34
C GLU A 7 -6.68 1.70 -24.53
N LEU A 8 -7.56 2.60 -24.98
CA LEU A 8 -8.83 2.91 -24.33
C LEU A 8 -9.98 2.09 -24.91
N PRO A 9 -11.06 1.87 -24.15
CA PRO A 9 -12.27 1.25 -24.67
C PRO A 9 -12.90 2.11 -25.77
N VAL A 10 -13.45 1.46 -26.79
CA VAL A 10 -14.20 2.11 -27.87
C VAL A 10 -15.69 2.04 -27.52
N VAL A 11 -16.29 3.19 -27.25
CA VAL A 11 -17.72 3.35 -26.96
C VAL A 11 -18.28 4.53 -27.73
N ASP A 12 -19.56 4.51 -28.08
CA ASP A 12 -20.27 5.72 -28.49
C ASP A 12 -20.46 6.58 -27.24
N PHE A 13 -19.71 7.67 -27.12
CA PHE A 13 -19.74 8.51 -25.94
C PHE A 13 -21.11 9.16 -25.70
N ALA A 14 -21.83 9.53 -26.77
CA ALA A 14 -23.13 10.21 -26.65
C ALA A 14 -24.22 9.25 -26.17
N GLU A 15 -24.11 7.96 -26.49
CA GLU A 15 -25.00 6.92 -25.95
C GLU A 15 -24.55 6.47 -24.56
N TRP A 16 -23.26 6.15 -24.41
CA TRP A 16 -22.67 5.63 -23.17
C TRP A 16 -22.86 6.58 -21.99
N SER A 17 -22.67 7.89 -22.19
CA SER A 17 -22.78 8.90 -21.12
C SER A 17 -24.17 8.96 -20.48
N LYS A 18 -25.22 8.56 -21.21
CA LYS A 18 -26.62 8.54 -20.74
C LYS A 18 -26.96 7.35 -19.84
N GLY A 19 -26.12 6.31 -19.84
CA GLY A 19 -26.37 5.12 -19.02
C GLY A 19 -26.22 5.40 -17.53
N SER A 20 -26.81 4.52 -16.73
CA SER A 20 -26.54 4.42 -15.30
C SER A 20 -25.06 4.16 -15.02
N ARG A 21 -24.62 4.36 -13.78
CA ARG A 21 -23.23 4.05 -13.37
C ARG A 21 -22.87 2.59 -13.68
N SER A 22 -23.75 1.64 -13.39
CA SER A 22 -23.58 0.22 -13.71
C SER A 22 -23.38 -0.03 -15.21
N GLU A 23 -24.27 0.52 -16.05
CA GLU A 23 -24.20 0.39 -17.51
C GLU A 23 -22.92 0.99 -18.08
N LYS A 24 -22.44 2.10 -17.51
CA LYS A 24 -21.19 2.74 -17.90
C LYS A 24 -19.95 1.94 -17.49
N ILE A 25 -19.96 1.26 -16.34
CA ILE A 25 -18.84 0.43 -15.86
C ILE A 25 -18.71 -0.87 -16.68
N ARG A 26 -19.82 -1.48 -17.12
CA ARG A 26 -19.80 -2.78 -17.81
C ARG A 26 -18.84 -2.84 -19.03
N PRO A 27 -18.87 -1.92 -20.02
CA PRO A 27 -17.92 -1.94 -21.12
C PRO A 27 -16.48 -1.68 -20.67
N MET A 28 -16.27 -0.85 -19.65
CA MET A 28 -14.94 -0.58 -19.07
C MET A 28 -14.35 -1.83 -18.42
N ALA A 29 -15.16 -2.58 -17.66
CA ALA A 29 -14.75 -3.83 -17.04
C ALA A 29 -14.40 -4.90 -18.08
N ARG A 30 -15.18 -5.02 -19.17
CA ARG A 30 -14.85 -5.92 -20.28
C ARG A 30 -13.52 -5.55 -20.95
N HIS A 31 -13.29 -4.26 -21.17
CA HIS A 31 -12.01 -3.78 -21.71
C HIS A 31 -10.85 -4.08 -20.76
N TRP A 32 -11.02 -3.83 -19.47
CA TRP A 32 -10.02 -4.14 -18.45
C TRP A 32 -9.62 -5.61 -18.42
N ALA A 33 -10.60 -6.52 -18.56
CA ALA A 33 -10.34 -7.96 -18.58
C ALA A 33 -9.43 -8.38 -19.75
N GLU A 34 -9.37 -7.59 -20.83
CA GLU A 34 -8.52 -7.87 -22.00
C GLU A 34 -7.23 -7.05 -22.05
N VAL A 35 -7.23 -5.85 -21.48
CA VAL A 35 -6.16 -4.86 -21.72
C VAL A 35 -5.56 -4.33 -20.42
N GLY A 36 -6.25 -4.49 -19.28
CA GLY A 36 -5.92 -3.80 -18.04
C GLY A 36 -6.34 -2.33 -18.10
N PHE A 37 -5.60 -1.45 -17.42
CA PHE A 37 -5.85 0.00 -17.49
C PHE A 37 -5.65 0.58 -18.90
N GLY A 38 -4.92 -0.13 -19.78
CA GLY A 38 -4.56 0.39 -21.10
C GLY A 38 -3.35 1.32 -21.08
N THR A 39 -2.57 1.28 -19.99
CA THR A 39 -1.37 2.10 -19.79
C THR A 39 -0.37 1.96 -20.95
N PRO A 40 0.13 3.08 -21.52
CA PRO A 40 1.19 3.07 -22.53
C PRO A 40 2.43 2.30 -22.09
N VAL A 41 3.13 1.66 -23.03
CA VAL A 41 4.37 0.92 -22.73
C VAL A 41 5.44 1.84 -22.14
N VAL A 42 5.54 3.10 -22.61
CA VAL A 42 6.52 4.07 -22.09
C VAL A 42 6.37 4.32 -20.58
N LEU A 43 5.16 4.28 -20.03
CA LEU A 43 4.96 4.45 -18.59
C LEU A 43 5.45 3.23 -17.81
N HIS A 44 5.36 2.01 -18.35
CA HIS A 44 5.97 0.84 -17.72
C HIS A 44 7.50 0.92 -17.72
N LEU A 45 8.10 1.40 -18.82
CA LEU A 45 9.55 1.60 -18.92
C LEU A 45 10.05 2.67 -17.92
N PHE A 46 9.24 3.69 -17.64
CA PHE A 46 9.54 4.67 -16.60
C PHE A 46 9.73 4.01 -15.22
N TYR A 47 8.88 3.04 -14.84
CA TYR A 47 9.05 2.31 -13.59
C TYR A 47 10.25 1.35 -13.61
N VAL A 48 10.57 0.74 -14.76
CA VAL A 48 11.80 -0.06 -14.90
C VAL A 48 13.03 0.82 -14.67
N PHE A 49 13.06 2.02 -15.26
CA PHE A 49 14.14 2.98 -15.06
C PHE A 49 14.21 3.46 -13.61
N LYS A 50 13.06 3.73 -12.98
CA LYS A 50 12.97 4.07 -11.55
C LYS A 50 13.59 2.98 -10.67
N ILE A 51 13.30 1.71 -10.94
CA ILE A 51 13.91 0.59 -10.22
C ILE A 51 15.42 0.51 -10.45
N ALA A 52 15.89 0.71 -11.67
CA ALA A 52 17.33 0.76 -11.94
C ALA A 52 18.01 1.90 -11.16
N LEU A 53 17.40 3.08 -11.08
CA LEU A 53 17.89 4.19 -10.27
C LEU A 53 17.83 3.90 -8.77
N TYR A 54 16.78 3.22 -8.28
CA TYR A 54 16.68 2.80 -6.90
C TYR A 54 17.83 1.85 -6.52
N ILE A 55 18.12 0.85 -7.36
CA ILE A 55 19.24 -0.08 -7.18
C ILE A 55 20.57 0.68 -7.23
N LEU A 56 20.77 1.54 -8.23
CA LEU A 56 22.00 2.32 -8.36
C LEU A 56 22.22 3.24 -7.16
N GLY A 57 21.16 3.89 -6.65
CA GLY A 57 21.25 4.74 -5.47
C GLY A 57 21.69 3.96 -4.22
N ALA A 58 21.08 2.80 -3.97
CA ALA A 58 21.51 1.91 -2.87
C ALA A 58 22.99 1.51 -3.04
N TRP A 59 23.37 1.13 -4.24
CA TRP A 59 24.72 0.72 -4.59
C TRP A 59 25.76 1.81 -4.34
N LEU A 60 25.48 3.04 -4.75
CA LEU A 60 26.37 4.18 -4.54
C LEU A 60 26.49 4.56 -3.06
N VAL A 61 25.39 4.48 -2.29
CA VAL A 61 25.42 4.69 -0.85
C VAL A 61 26.27 3.63 -0.16
N VAL A 62 26.13 2.36 -0.53
CA VAL A 62 26.93 1.27 0.01
C VAL A 62 28.42 1.47 -0.29
N LEU A 63 28.78 1.83 -1.52
CA LEU A 63 30.16 2.11 -1.92
C LEU A 63 30.78 3.36 -1.25
N SER A 64 29.97 4.18 -0.57
CA SER A 64 30.50 5.29 0.23
C SER A 64 31.04 4.86 1.60
N THR A 65 30.93 3.57 1.94
CA THR A 65 31.39 3.01 3.22
C THR A 65 32.86 2.62 3.12
N ALA A 66 33.70 3.06 4.06
CA ALA A 66 35.08 2.62 4.16
C ALA A 66 35.17 1.09 4.28
N GLY A 67 36.02 0.47 3.45
CA GLY A 67 36.18 -0.98 3.37
C GLY A 67 35.23 -1.68 2.38
N VAL A 68 34.25 -0.96 1.81
CA VAL A 68 33.37 -1.48 0.75
C VAL A 68 33.76 -0.88 -0.60
N ASP A 69 34.63 -1.58 -1.33
CA ASP A 69 35.26 -1.04 -2.53
C ASP A 69 35.07 -1.86 -3.81
N GLY A 70 34.90 -1.12 -4.91
CA GLY A 70 34.91 -1.67 -6.27
C GLY A 70 33.50 -1.85 -6.81
N PHE A 71 33.12 -0.94 -7.72
CA PHE A 71 31.79 -0.85 -8.29
C PHE A 71 31.29 -2.17 -8.88
N THR A 72 32.16 -2.94 -9.55
CA THR A 72 31.82 -4.23 -10.18
C THR A 72 32.23 -5.46 -9.34
N ARG A 73 32.93 -5.26 -8.22
CA ARG A 73 33.45 -6.35 -7.36
C ARG A 73 32.44 -6.78 -6.30
N VAL A 74 31.18 -6.91 -6.70
CA VAL A 74 30.02 -7.12 -5.82
C VAL A 74 30.19 -8.30 -4.88
N ALA A 75 30.74 -9.41 -5.39
CA ALA A 75 30.96 -10.65 -4.66
C ALA A 75 31.78 -10.47 -3.37
N HIS A 76 32.58 -9.40 -3.27
CA HIS A 76 33.43 -9.13 -2.11
C HIS A 76 32.74 -8.38 -0.98
N TRP A 77 31.67 -7.64 -1.23
CA TRP A 77 31.10 -6.72 -0.23
C TRP A 77 29.59 -6.87 -0.03
N TRP A 78 28.86 -7.50 -0.95
CA TRP A 78 27.39 -7.55 -0.90
C TRP A 78 26.82 -8.26 0.35
N SER A 79 27.60 -9.17 0.94
CA SER A 79 27.25 -9.95 2.11
C SER A 79 27.66 -9.30 3.44
N GLU A 80 28.37 -8.18 3.40
CA GLU A 80 28.78 -7.44 4.60
C GLU A 80 27.55 -6.98 5.41
N PRO A 81 27.52 -7.17 6.74
CA PRO A 81 26.35 -6.84 7.56
C PRO A 81 25.90 -5.37 7.43
N ILE A 82 26.84 -4.42 7.41
CA ILE A 82 26.55 -2.98 7.21
C ILE A 82 25.86 -2.69 5.87
N VAL A 83 26.08 -3.50 4.84
CA VAL A 83 25.41 -3.33 3.53
C VAL A 83 23.94 -3.62 3.68
N PHE A 84 23.57 -4.65 4.44
CA PHE A 84 22.17 -4.93 4.74
C PHE A 84 21.52 -3.79 5.54
N GLU A 85 22.21 -3.25 6.56
CA GLU A 85 21.71 -2.13 7.35
C GLU A 85 21.47 -0.88 6.50
N LYS A 86 22.46 -0.51 5.69
CA LYS A 86 22.36 0.66 4.81
C LYS A 86 21.26 0.49 3.76
N VAL A 87 21.08 -0.70 3.20
CA VAL A 87 19.99 -0.95 2.26
C VAL A 87 18.63 -0.80 2.96
N VAL A 88 18.44 -1.33 4.17
CA VAL A 88 17.19 -1.15 4.96
C VAL A 88 16.90 0.33 5.20
N LEU A 89 17.88 1.09 5.69
CA LEU A 89 17.71 2.52 5.97
C LEU A 89 17.52 3.34 4.69
N TYR A 90 18.17 2.94 3.59
CA TYR A 90 18.02 3.57 2.29
C TYR A 90 16.60 3.38 1.75
N THR A 91 16.06 2.17 1.85
CA THR A 91 14.69 1.91 1.43
C THR A 91 13.69 2.66 2.30
N MET A 92 13.91 2.76 3.61
CA MET A 92 13.09 3.58 4.51
C MET A 92 13.09 5.06 4.08
N LEU A 93 14.28 5.62 3.80
CA LEU A 93 14.42 6.98 3.31
C LEU A 93 13.70 7.18 1.98
N PHE A 94 13.91 6.27 1.01
CA PHE A 94 13.32 6.32 -0.32
C PHE A 94 11.78 6.31 -0.28
N GLU A 95 11.20 5.50 0.61
CA GLU A 95 9.75 5.43 0.82
C GLU A 95 9.21 6.70 1.49
N VAL A 96 9.82 7.15 2.59
CA VAL A 96 9.29 8.27 3.37
C VAL A 96 9.39 9.62 2.63
N ILE A 97 10.39 9.81 1.76
CA ILE A 97 10.44 11.03 0.91
C ILE A 97 9.41 10.99 -0.22
N GLY A 98 8.76 9.85 -0.46
CA GLY A 98 7.69 9.69 -1.45
C GLY A 98 8.17 9.20 -2.82
N LEU A 99 9.40 8.68 -2.93
CA LEU A 99 9.89 8.07 -4.16
C LEU A 99 9.45 6.60 -4.29
N GLY A 100 9.11 5.90 -3.21
CA GLY A 100 8.65 4.52 -3.27
C GLY A 100 7.21 4.36 -3.76
N CYS A 101 6.34 3.75 -2.94
CA CYS A 101 4.97 3.41 -3.32
C CYS A 101 4.11 4.60 -3.77
N GLY A 102 4.39 5.77 -3.18
CA GLY A 102 3.61 6.98 -3.34
C GLY A 102 3.83 7.73 -4.65
N PHE A 103 4.60 7.16 -5.58
CA PHE A 103 5.19 7.88 -6.71
C PHE A 103 4.55 7.55 -8.06
N GLY A 104 4.20 8.60 -8.80
CA GLY A 104 3.92 8.56 -10.23
C GLY A 104 2.52 8.09 -10.65
N PRO A 105 2.30 7.96 -11.98
CA PRO A 105 0.96 7.75 -12.55
C PRO A 105 0.24 6.47 -12.13
N LEU A 106 0.96 5.41 -11.72
CA LEU A 106 0.35 4.16 -11.24
C LEU A 106 -0.26 4.30 -9.85
N ASN A 107 0.02 5.41 -9.16
CA ASN A 107 -0.67 5.83 -7.95
C ASN A 107 -1.61 7.03 -8.21
N ASN A 108 -2.06 7.21 -9.47
CA ASN A 108 -2.88 8.34 -9.91
C ASN A 108 -2.28 9.73 -9.61
N ARG A 109 -0.93 9.85 -9.66
CA ARG A 109 -0.22 11.13 -9.49
C ARG A 109 0.48 11.53 -10.76
N PHE A 110 0.03 12.64 -11.34
CA PHE A 110 0.54 13.12 -12.62
C PHE A 110 1.50 14.30 -12.44
N PHE A 111 1.10 15.32 -11.67
CA PHE A 111 1.93 16.50 -11.45
C PHE A 111 1.58 17.23 -10.14
N PRO A 112 2.52 17.34 -9.17
CA PRO A 112 3.79 16.62 -9.11
C PRO A 112 3.58 15.09 -8.94
N PRO A 113 4.54 14.24 -9.36
CA PRO A 113 4.42 12.79 -9.25
C PRO A 113 4.56 12.28 -7.80
N MET A 114 4.89 13.15 -6.84
CA MET A 114 5.02 12.84 -5.42
C MET A 114 4.45 13.95 -4.55
N GLY A 115 4.08 13.60 -3.32
CA GLY A 115 3.59 14.54 -2.30
C GLY A 115 4.55 14.52 -1.11
N SER A 116 4.36 13.61 -0.15
CA SER A 116 5.28 13.27 0.94
C SER A 116 6.17 14.42 1.42
N ILE A 117 7.46 14.44 1.08
CA ILE A 117 8.43 15.47 1.49
C ILE A 117 7.96 16.89 1.18
N LEU A 118 7.25 17.09 0.06
CA LEU A 118 6.72 18.37 -0.35
C LEU A 118 5.60 18.86 0.58
N TYR A 119 4.85 17.95 1.20
CA TYR A 119 3.79 18.25 2.17
C TYR A 119 4.32 18.34 3.60
N TRP A 120 5.18 17.41 4.01
CA TRP A 120 5.48 17.17 5.43
C TRP A 120 6.56 18.10 6.00
N LEU A 121 7.36 18.73 5.13
CA LEU A 121 8.22 19.85 5.51
C LEU A 121 7.46 21.19 5.64
N ARG A 122 6.17 21.22 5.32
CA ARG A 122 5.35 22.44 5.36
C ARG A 122 4.43 22.44 6.57
N PRO A 123 4.49 23.45 7.43
CA PRO A 123 3.45 23.70 8.41
C PRO A 123 2.09 23.94 7.75
N ASN A 124 1.02 23.85 8.54
CA ASN A 124 -0.38 24.10 8.18
C ASN A 124 -1.07 23.10 7.25
N THR A 125 -0.33 22.11 6.78
CA THR A 125 -0.86 20.90 6.13
C THR A 125 -1.56 19.97 7.14
N ILE A 126 -2.32 18.99 6.66
CA ILE A 126 -3.04 18.04 7.53
C ILE A 126 -2.08 16.96 8.05
N ARG A 127 -2.18 16.64 9.34
CA ARG A 127 -1.58 15.46 9.97
C ARG A 127 -2.65 14.59 10.62
N LEU A 128 -2.41 13.28 10.68
CA LEU A 128 -3.37 12.30 11.23
C LEU A 128 -2.71 11.53 12.39
N PRO A 129 -2.68 12.08 13.62
CA PRO A 129 -2.16 11.35 14.78
C PRO A 129 -2.94 10.04 15.00
N PRO A 130 -2.30 8.91 15.37
CA PRO A 130 -2.99 7.63 15.53
C PRO A 130 -3.97 7.62 16.71
N TRP A 131 -3.65 8.32 17.81
CA TRP A 131 -4.48 8.37 19.02
C TRP A 131 -4.55 9.78 19.64
N PRO A 132 -5.11 10.78 18.94
CA PRO A 132 -5.07 12.21 19.34
C PRO A 132 -5.71 12.50 20.69
N ARG A 133 -6.64 11.65 21.14
CA ARG A 133 -7.36 11.78 22.41
C ARG A 133 -6.70 11.05 23.58
N ARG A 134 -5.64 10.27 23.33
CA ARG A 134 -4.99 9.42 24.34
C ARG A 134 -3.55 9.80 24.60
N ILE A 135 -2.81 10.21 23.56
CA ILE A 135 -1.39 10.53 23.70
C ILE A 135 -1.23 12.04 23.90
N PRO A 136 -0.65 12.48 25.03
CA PRO A 136 -0.39 13.90 25.28
C PRO A 136 0.40 14.54 24.13
N LEU A 137 0.19 15.84 23.92
CA LEU A 137 0.90 16.58 22.88
C LEU A 137 0.71 16.02 21.47
N THR A 138 -0.39 15.33 21.14
CA THR A 138 -0.67 14.86 19.77
C THR A 138 -2.00 15.35 19.20
N ALA A 139 -2.85 15.99 20.01
CA ALA A 139 -4.18 16.46 19.61
C ALA A 139 -4.15 17.46 18.43
N GLY A 140 -5.24 17.51 17.67
CA GLY A 140 -5.42 18.39 16.51
C GLY A 140 -4.94 17.80 15.18
N SER A 141 -5.39 18.41 14.09
CA SER A 141 -5.16 17.97 12.70
C SER A 141 -4.15 18.85 11.94
N ASN A 142 -3.68 19.94 12.55
CA ASN A 142 -2.74 20.88 11.92
C ASN A 142 -1.29 20.47 12.12
N ARG A 143 -0.52 20.33 11.03
CA ARG A 143 0.94 20.13 11.08
C ARG A 143 1.61 21.42 11.54
N THR A 144 2.30 21.34 12.66
CA THR A 144 3.03 22.45 13.29
C THR A 144 4.49 22.50 12.79
N PRO A 145 5.22 23.61 13.03
CA PRO A 145 6.66 23.65 12.77
C PRO A 145 7.46 22.55 13.49
N LEU A 146 7.04 22.14 14.69
CA LEU A 146 7.66 21.03 15.41
C LEU A 146 7.51 19.71 14.66
N ASP A 147 6.34 19.46 14.06
CA ASP A 147 6.11 18.25 13.26
C ASP A 147 7.00 18.21 12.02
N ALA A 148 7.10 19.35 11.33
CA ALA A 148 7.98 19.50 10.17
C ALA A 148 9.45 19.33 10.57
N ALA A 149 9.86 19.83 11.74
CA ALA A 149 11.21 19.66 12.28
C ALA A 149 11.50 18.20 12.65
N LEU A 150 10.56 17.48 13.29
CA LEU A 150 10.71 16.05 13.59
C LEU A 150 10.84 15.22 12.31
N TYR A 151 10.03 15.53 11.29
CA TYR A 151 10.16 14.89 9.99
C TYR A 151 11.50 15.19 9.33
N ALA A 152 11.95 16.45 9.33
CA ALA A 152 13.27 16.82 8.82
C ALA A 152 14.41 16.11 9.58
N ALA A 153 14.30 16.00 10.91
CA ALA A 153 15.27 15.29 11.74
C ALA A 153 15.36 13.80 11.37
N LEU A 154 14.23 13.16 11.04
CA LEU A 154 14.24 11.77 10.55
C LEU A 154 15.04 11.66 9.25
N LEU A 155 14.80 12.55 8.28
CA LEU A 155 15.51 12.55 7.00
C LEU A 155 17.01 12.77 7.20
N VAL A 156 17.39 13.73 8.04
CA VAL A 156 18.79 14.02 8.35
C VAL A 156 19.45 12.83 9.02
N MET A 157 18.83 12.21 10.03
CA MET A 157 19.42 11.08 10.73
C MET A 157 19.54 9.83 9.85
N LEU A 158 18.60 9.60 8.93
CA LEU A 158 18.73 8.56 7.91
C LEU A 158 19.94 8.84 7.02
N LEU A 159 20.11 10.07 6.51
CA LEU A 159 21.27 10.44 5.71
C LEU A 159 22.60 10.29 6.48
N VAL A 160 22.64 10.73 7.74
CA VAL A 160 23.82 10.55 8.61
C VAL A 160 24.19 9.07 8.72
N ALA A 161 23.24 8.18 8.97
CA ALA A 161 23.51 6.75 9.07
C ALA A 161 23.96 6.14 7.72
N LEU A 162 23.34 6.54 6.61
CA LEU A 162 23.71 6.05 5.27
C LEU A 162 25.14 6.42 4.86
N PHE A 163 25.63 7.57 5.31
CA PHE A 163 27.00 8.05 5.04
C PHE A 163 27.97 7.87 6.21
N SER A 164 27.60 7.07 7.22
CA SER A 164 28.51 6.68 8.31
C SER A 164 29.29 5.42 7.97
N ASP A 165 30.51 5.33 8.48
CA ASP A 165 31.34 4.13 8.39
C ASP A 165 31.00 3.11 9.49
N GLY A 166 31.47 1.88 9.28
CA GLY A 166 31.27 0.80 10.24
C GLY A 166 32.13 0.94 11.50
N THR A 167 31.69 0.28 12.57
CA THR A 167 32.36 0.32 13.89
C THR A 167 33.62 -0.55 13.98
N GLY A 168 34.03 -1.20 12.88
CA GLY A 168 35.19 -2.09 12.82
C GLY A 168 34.84 -3.57 13.02
N ALA A 169 35.88 -4.40 13.08
CA ALA A 169 35.76 -5.85 12.97
C ALA A 169 34.86 -6.51 14.04
N ILE A 170 34.03 -7.44 13.58
CA ILE A 170 33.16 -8.29 14.42
C ILE A 170 33.43 -9.75 14.03
N PRO A 171 34.28 -10.47 14.78
CA PRO A 171 34.68 -11.84 14.45
C PRO A 171 33.51 -12.80 14.29
N GLU A 172 32.46 -12.66 15.11
CA GLU A 172 31.27 -13.51 15.07
C GLU A 172 30.49 -13.42 13.75
N LEU A 173 30.65 -12.31 13.01
CA LEU A 173 30.03 -12.08 11.70
C LEU A 173 31.03 -12.16 10.54
N SER A 174 32.29 -12.52 10.82
CA SER A 174 33.37 -12.56 9.81
C SER A 174 33.50 -11.27 8.99
N THR A 175 33.27 -10.12 9.62
CA THR A 175 33.38 -8.79 8.97
C THR A 175 34.54 -8.01 9.56
N GLU A 176 35.30 -7.32 8.70
CA GLU A 176 36.30 -6.32 9.12
C GLU A 176 35.75 -4.88 9.11
N VAL A 177 34.65 -4.65 8.38
CA VAL A 177 33.99 -3.34 8.27
C VAL A 177 33.11 -3.06 9.49
N GLY A 178 32.38 -4.07 9.96
CA GLY A 178 31.47 -3.98 11.09
C GLY A 178 30.03 -3.62 10.71
N VAL A 179 29.37 -2.91 11.61
CA VAL A 179 27.97 -2.44 11.52
C VAL A 179 27.89 -0.95 11.82
N LEU A 180 26.72 -0.36 11.62
CA LEU A 180 26.46 1.04 11.98
C LEU A 180 26.48 1.25 13.50
N PRO A 181 26.90 2.44 13.97
CA PRO A 181 26.82 2.76 15.39
C PRO A 181 25.39 2.68 15.94
N HIS A 182 25.17 1.89 16.99
CA HIS A 182 23.82 1.67 17.57
C HIS A 182 23.09 2.96 17.95
N TRP A 183 23.80 4.03 18.35
CA TRP A 183 23.16 5.30 18.71
C TRP A 183 22.44 5.95 17.51
N GLN A 184 22.90 5.73 16.28
CA GLN A 184 22.25 6.22 15.06
C GLN A 184 20.92 5.50 14.84
N ILE A 185 20.95 4.17 15.02
CA ILE A 185 19.76 3.32 14.93
C ILE A 185 18.73 3.70 16.01
N LEU A 186 19.18 3.87 17.26
CA LEU A 186 18.32 4.34 18.37
C LEU A 186 17.72 5.72 18.07
N ALA A 187 18.51 6.65 17.54
CA ALA A 187 18.02 7.98 17.16
C ALA A 187 16.96 7.91 16.06
N ILE A 188 17.19 7.12 15.00
CA ILE A 188 16.22 6.92 13.91
C ILE A 188 14.92 6.34 14.45
N LEU A 189 14.98 5.28 15.25
CA LEU A 189 13.80 4.65 15.85
C LEU A 189 13.05 5.61 16.80
N GLY A 190 13.78 6.35 17.63
CA GLY A 190 13.20 7.32 18.55
C GLY A 190 12.50 8.47 17.82
N ILE A 191 13.12 9.02 16.78
CA ILE A 191 12.53 10.08 15.95
C ILE A 191 11.34 9.54 15.16
N LEU A 192 11.45 8.35 14.55
CA LEU A 192 10.36 7.70 13.82
C LEU A 192 9.15 7.45 14.73
N ALA A 193 9.37 7.00 15.97
CA ALA A 193 8.31 6.86 16.96
C ALA A 193 7.68 8.21 17.29
N ALA A 194 8.49 9.24 17.59
CA ALA A 194 7.98 10.58 17.92
C ALA A 194 7.15 11.19 16.78
N VAL A 195 7.65 11.14 15.54
CA VAL A 195 6.91 11.67 14.38
C VAL A 195 5.70 10.80 14.05
N GLY A 196 5.76 9.48 14.19
CA GLY A 196 4.64 8.56 13.97
C GLY A 196 3.49 8.75 14.96
N LEU A 197 3.80 9.07 16.22
CA LEU A 197 2.79 9.43 17.22
C LEU A 197 2.13 10.79 16.95
N ARG A 198 2.85 11.71 16.29
CA ARG A 198 2.31 13.01 15.88
C ARG A 198 1.53 12.92 14.57
N ASP A 199 1.92 12.02 13.68
CA ASP A 199 1.35 11.79 12.37
C ASP A 199 1.59 10.36 11.87
N LYS A 200 0.55 9.52 11.92
CA LYS A 200 0.65 8.12 11.51
C LYS A 200 0.98 7.97 10.02
N VAL A 201 0.64 8.96 9.19
CA VAL A 201 0.89 8.92 7.75
C VAL A 201 2.39 8.80 7.49
N ILE A 202 3.23 9.52 8.24
CA ILE A 202 4.69 9.47 8.08
C ILE A 202 5.24 8.11 8.49
N PHE A 203 4.74 7.51 9.59
CA PHE A 203 5.14 6.17 10.02
C PHE A 203 4.80 5.10 8.97
N LEU A 204 3.59 5.14 8.43
CA LEU A 204 3.13 4.22 7.39
C LEU A 204 3.88 4.44 6.07
N ALA A 205 4.16 5.70 5.72
CA ALA A 205 4.94 6.02 4.53
C ALA A 205 6.42 5.61 4.65
N ALA A 206 6.99 5.65 5.85
CA ALA A 206 8.30 5.08 6.13
C ALA A 206 8.30 3.55 6.15
N ARG A 207 7.15 2.89 5.92
CA ARG A 207 6.97 1.44 6.06
C ARG A 207 7.50 0.97 7.42
N GLY A 208 7.12 1.68 8.48
CA GLY A 208 7.60 1.44 9.84
C GLY A 208 7.33 0.01 10.33
N GLU A 209 6.33 -0.66 9.77
CA GLU A 209 6.05 -2.09 10.04
C GLU A 209 7.08 -3.06 9.43
N VAL A 210 7.88 -2.63 8.45
CA VAL A 210 8.93 -3.43 7.80
C VAL A 210 10.30 -2.99 8.28
N TYR A 211 10.65 -1.71 8.09
CA TYR A 211 12.03 -1.26 8.28
C TYR A 211 12.34 -0.89 9.73
N ALA A 212 11.36 -0.48 10.55
CA ALA A 212 11.62 -0.23 11.97
C ALA A 212 11.94 -1.52 12.76
N PRO A 213 11.25 -2.66 12.60
CA PRO A 213 11.65 -3.89 13.27
C PRO A 213 12.99 -4.45 12.75
N LEU A 214 13.31 -4.25 11.47
CA LEU A 214 14.65 -4.57 10.95
C LEU A 214 15.72 -3.66 11.57
N ALA A 215 15.48 -2.36 11.65
CA ALA A 215 16.37 -1.45 12.36
C ALA A 215 16.49 -1.79 13.85
N ALA A 216 15.42 -2.26 14.51
CA ALA A 216 15.50 -2.75 15.88
C ALA A 216 16.37 -4.00 16.02
N ALA A 217 16.39 -4.88 15.01
CA ALA A 217 17.30 -6.03 14.98
C ALA A 217 18.78 -5.59 14.95
N PHE A 218 19.10 -4.44 14.34
CA PHE A 218 20.47 -3.86 14.31
C PHE A 218 20.99 -3.41 15.67
N LEU A 219 20.13 -3.39 16.70
CA LEU A 219 20.56 -3.11 18.08
C LEU A 219 21.11 -4.35 18.78
N PHE A 220 21.01 -5.53 18.18
CA PHE A 220 21.51 -6.78 18.74
C PHE A 220 22.96 -7.02 18.29
N GLY A 221 23.76 -7.64 19.16
CA GLY A 221 25.19 -7.86 18.90
C GLY A 221 25.47 -9.13 18.08
N GLY A 222 26.45 -9.05 17.17
CA GLY A 222 26.96 -10.20 16.43
C GLY A 222 25.87 -10.94 15.63
N VAL A 223 25.87 -12.27 15.72
CA VAL A 223 24.93 -13.15 14.99
C VAL A 223 23.45 -12.90 15.32
N ASP A 224 23.14 -12.41 16.53
CA ASP A 224 21.76 -12.17 16.98
C ASP A 224 21.05 -11.15 16.08
N MET A 225 21.78 -10.17 15.53
CA MET A 225 21.26 -9.19 14.57
C MET A 225 20.71 -9.86 13.32
N ILE A 226 21.50 -10.75 12.71
CA ILE A 226 21.16 -11.42 11.46
C ILE A 226 19.98 -12.38 11.69
N ILE A 227 20.01 -13.15 12.77
CA ILE A 227 18.94 -14.09 13.11
C ILE A 227 17.64 -13.34 13.40
N ALA A 228 17.70 -12.23 14.16
CA ALA A 228 16.54 -11.38 14.38
C ALA A 228 15.97 -10.83 13.07
N ALA A 229 16.82 -10.33 12.16
CA ALA A 229 16.37 -9.87 10.84
C ALA A 229 15.69 -10.99 10.04
N LYS A 230 16.24 -12.22 10.05
CA LYS A 230 15.60 -13.40 9.45
C LYS A 230 14.20 -13.66 10.03
N THR A 231 14.03 -13.55 11.35
CA THR A 231 12.71 -13.75 11.99
C THR A 231 11.70 -12.69 11.54
N ILE A 232 12.13 -11.43 11.35
CA ILE A 232 11.26 -10.36 10.84
C ILE A 232 10.82 -10.63 9.40
N PHE A 233 11.72 -11.10 8.53
CA PHE A 233 11.35 -11.54 7.18
C PHE A 233 10.31 -12.68 7.21
N MET A 234 10.47 -13.62 8.14
CA MET A 234 9.50 -14.70 8.36
C MET A 234 8.12 -14.16 8.77
N VAL A 235 8.06 -13.20 9.70
CA VAL A 235 6.81 -12.53 10.10
C VAL A 235 6.15 -11.82 8.92
N ILE A 236 6.93 -11.12 8.10
CA ILE A 236 6.42 -10.38 6.94
C ILE A 236 5.78 -11.35 5.93
N TRP A 237 6.51 -12.38 5.50
CA TRP A 237 5.99 -13.31 4.49
C TRP A 237 4.83 -14.16 5.01
N MET A 238 4.95 -14.75 6.20
CA MET A 238 3.86 -15.55 6.77
C MET A 238 2.64 -14.69 7.12
N GLY A 239 2.84 -13.46 7.57
CA GLY A 239 1.76 -12.49 7.77
C GLY A 239 1.04 -12.16 6.47
N ALA A 240 1.80 -11.87 5.42
CA ALA A 240 1.28 -11.61 4.08
C ALA A 240 0.51 -12.80 3.52
N ALA A 241 1.04 -14.01 3.65
CA ALA A 241 0.37 -15.23 3.22
C ALA A 241 -0.91 -15.50 4.04
N THR A 242 -0.86 -15.31 5.36
CA THR A 242 -2.02 -15.50 6.25
C THR A 242 -3.17 -14.57 5.86
N SER A 243 -2.86 -13.32 5.56
CA SER A 243 -3.87 -12.35 5.14
C SER A 243 -4.61 -12.76 3.87
N LYS A 244 -3.99 -13.55 2.98
CA LYS A 244 -4.53 -14.05 1.71
C LYS A 244 -5.46 -15.27 1.86
N LEU A 245 -5.58 -15.82 3.07
CA LEU A 245 -6.52 -16.90 3.41
C LEU A 245 -7.97 -16.38 3.49
N ASN A 246 -8.48 -15.86 2.39
CA ASN A 246 -9.80 -15.24 2.30
C ASN A 246 -10.43 -15.44 0.90
N ARG A 247 -11.67 -14.97 0.70
CA ARG A 247 -12.38 -15.09 -0.59
C ARG A 247 -12.10 -13.94 -1.57
N HIS A 248 -11.41 -12.90 -1.12
CA HIS A 248 -11.11 -11.69 -1.88
C HIS A 248 -9.84 -11.86 -2.75
N PHE A 249 -8.83 -12.61 -2.29
CA PHE A 249 -7.53 -12.69 -2.95
C PHE A 249 -7.57 -13.18 -4.42
N PRO A 250 -8.42 -14.16 -4.80
CA PRO A 250 -8.56 -14.54 -6.21
C PRO A 250 -9.00 -13.40 -7.14
N PHE A 251 -9.75 -12.42 -6.64
CA PHE A 251 -10.13 -11.23 -7.39
C PHE A 251 -8.92 -10.36 -7.67
N VAL A 252 -8.06 -10.13 -6.68
CA VAL A 252 -6.80 -9.39 -6.86
C VAL A 252 -5.93 -10.06 -7.91
N ILE A 253 -5.78 -11.38 -7.87
CA ILE A 253 -5.02 -12.11 -8.89
C ILE A 253 -5.62 -11.91 -10.28
N SER A 254 -6.93 -12.03 -10.45
CA SER A 254 -7.56 -11.86 -11.76
C SER A 254 -7.32 -10.44 -12.34
N THR A 255 -7.42 -9.41 -11.50
CA THR A 255 -7.19 -8.00 -11.87
C THR A 255 -5.73 -7.72 -12.17
N MET A 256 -4.82 -8.25 -11.34
CA MET A 256 -3.37 -8.08 -11.51
C MET A 256 -2.90 -8.75 -12.80
N MET A 257 -3.36 -9.98 -13.07
CA MET A 257 -2.95 -10.71 -14.25
C MET A 257 -3.54 -10.14 -15.54
N SER A 258 -4.75 -9.57 -15.49
CA SER A 258 -5.30 -8.84 -16.64
C SER A 258 -4.57 -7.52 -16.90
N ASN A 259 -3.96 -6.91 -15.87
CA ASN A 259 -3.14 -5.70 -16.03
C ASN A 259 -1.67 -5.98 -16.38
N ASN A 260 -1.20 -7.22 -16.23
CA ASN A 260 0.20 -7.56 -16.40
C ASN A 260 0.72 -7.20 -17.82
N PRO A 261 1.78 -6.37 -17.94
CA PRO A 261 2.27 -5.90 -19.23
C PRO A 261 3.01 -6.97 -20.05
N LEU A 262 3.50 -8.03 -19.41
CA LEU A 262 4.15 -9.16 -20.05
C LEU A 262 3.16 -10.17 -20.64
N ILE A 263 1.96 -10.28 -20.05
CA ILE A 263 0.87 -11.08 -20.62
C ILE A 263 0.15 -10.24 -21.67
N ARG A 264 0.60 -10.27 -22.92
CA ARG A 264 -0.03 -9.47 -24.00
C ARG A 264 -1.24 -10.11 -24.68
N PRO A 265 -1.29 -11.44 -24.93
CA PRO A 265 -2.40 -12.02 -25.68
C PRO A 265 -3.72 -11.92 -24.90
N ARG A 266 -4.72 -11.25 -25.50
CA ARG A 266 -6.06 -11.06 -24.90
C ARG A 266 -6.71 -12.39 -24.51
N TRP A 267 -6.58 -13.43 -25.36
CA TRP A 267 -7.15 -14.74 -25.07
C TRP A 267 -6.59 -15.37 -23.79
N LEU A 268 -5.33 -15.07 -23.43
CA LEU A 268 -4.72 -15.58 -22.20
C LEU A 268 -5.23 -14.80 -20.99
N LYS A 269 -5.37 -13.47 -21.09
CA LYS A 269 -5.97 -12.65 -20.04
C LYS A 269 -7.42 -13.05 -19.76
N ARG A 270 -8.22 -13.31 -20.81
CA ARG A 270 -9.62 -13.77 -20.69
C ARG A 270 -9.75 -15.08 -19.88
N ARG A 271 -8.74 -15.97 -19.89
CA ARG A 271 -8.76 -17.23 -19.11
C ARG A 271 -8.68 -17.02 -17.60
N PHE A 272 -8.26 -15.86 -17.12
CA PHE A 272 -8.29 -15.52 -15.69
C PHE A 272 -9.72 -15.24 -15.17
N PHE A 273 -10.72 -15.21 -16.05
CA PHE A 273 -12.13 -15.01 -15.73
C PHE A 273 -12.95 -16.27 -16.00
N ARG A 274 -14.07 -16.42 -15.27
CA ARG A 274 -14.92 -17.61 -15.32
C ARG A 274 -15.62 -17.80 -16.67
N GLY A 275 -16.04 -16.72 -17.31
CA GLY A 275 -16.78 -16.77 -18.57
C GLY A 275 -16.84 -15.41 -19.28
N PHE A 276 -15.71 -14.92 -19.78
CA PHE A 276 -15.67 -13.66 -20.54
C PHE A 276 -16.57 -13.72 -21.79
N PRO A 277 -17.35 -12.66 -22.11
CA PRO A 277 -17.41 -11.33 -21.48
C PRO A 277 -18.52 -11.15 -20.42
N GLU A 278 -19.30 -12.19 -20.13
CA GLU A 278 -20.50 -12.08 -19.29
C GLU A 278 -20.23 -12.37 -17.80
N ASP A 279 -19.24 -13.20 -17.50
CA ASP A 279 -18.82 -13.53 -16.14
C ASP A 279 -17.35 -13.20 -15.90
N LEU A 280 -17.10 -12.04 -15.30
CA LEU A 280 -15.79 -11.52 -14.94
C LEU A 280 -15.38 -11.87 -13.50
N ARG A 281 -16.02 -12.87 -12.86
CA ARG A 281 -15.52 -13.44 -11.61
C ARG A 281 -14.26 -14.26 -11.86
N PRO A 282 -13.40 -14.47 -10.84
CA PRO A 282 -12.17 -15.24 -10.97
C PRO A 282 -12.40 -16.64 -11.57
N GLY A 283 -11.69 -16.93 -12.66
CA GLY A 283 -11.63 -18.26 -13.28
C GLY A 283 -10.65 -19.19 -12.56
N TRP A 284 -10.59 -20.44 -13.01
CA TRP A 284 -9.71 -21.45 -12.41
C TRP A 284 -8.22 -21.05 -12.36
N PRO A 285 -7.61 -20.43 -13.40
CA PRO A 285 -6.22 -19.99 -13.32
C PRO A 285 -5.97 -18.96 -12.20
N SER A 286 -6.92 -18.05 -11.97
CA SER A 286 -6.85 -17.06 -10.89
C SER A 286 -6.89 -17.73 -9.52
N LEU A 287 -7.77 -18.71 -9.34
CA LEU A 287 -7.88 -19.49 -8.11
C LEU A 287 -6.61 -20.30 -7.85
N ALA A 288 -6.12 -21.03 -8.85
CA ALA A 288 -4.91 -21.84 -8.75
C ALA A 288 -3.68 -20.99 -8.40
N LEU A 289 -3.50 -19.85 -9.09
CA LEU A 289 -2.39 -18.94 -8.82
C LEU A 289 -2.52 -18.27 -7.46
N ALA A 290 -3.73 -17.91 -7.01
CA ALA A 290 -3.96 -17.39 -5.66
C ALA A 290 -3.55 -18.39 -4.57
N HIS A 291 -3.94 -19.66 -4.70
CA HIS A 291 -3.58 -20.68 -3.72
C HIS A 291 -2.10 -21.04 -3.77
N LEU A 292 -1.51 -21.17 -4.97
CA LEU A 292 -0.09 -21.48 -5.13
C LEU A 292 0.80 -20.36 -4.57
N SER A 293 0.48 -19.10 -4.89
CA SER A 293 1.22 -17.94 -4.36
C SER A 293 1.14 -17.86 -2.85
N THR A 294 -0.05 -18.09 -2.27
CA THR A 294 -0.24 -18.15 -0.81
C THR A 294 0.59 -19.27 -0.18
N ALA A 295 0.62 -20.45 -0.81
CA ALA A 295 1.39 -21.59 -0.32
C ALA A 295 2.91 -21.34 -0.37
N ILE A 296 3.41 -20.75 -1.47
CA ILE A 296 4.82 -20.38 -1.60
C ILE A 296 5.22 -19.38 -0.51
N GLU A 297 4.46 -18.29 -0.37
CA GLU A 297 4.75 -17.22 0.58
C GLU A 297 4.60 -17.67 2.05
N MET A 298 3.82 -18.72 2.31
CA MET A 298 3.71 -19.33 3.65
C MET A 298 4.86 -20.31 3.94
N CYS A 299 5.17 -21.20 3.00
CA CYS A 299 6.01 -22.37 3.27
C CYS A 299 7.50 -22.14 2.95
N VAL A 300 7.83 -21.41 1.88
CA VAL A 300 9.22 -21.17 1.48
C VAL A 300 10.02 -20.42 2.55
N PRO A 301 9.47 -19.41 3.26
CA PRO A 301 10.16 -18.78 4.39
C PRO A 301 10.61 -19.76 5.48
N LEU A 302 9.79 -20.77 5.78
CA LEU A 302 10.13 -21.80 6.77
C LEU A 302 11.31 -22.64 6.28
N VAL A 303 11.29 -23.05 5.01
CA VAL A 303 12.41 -23.78 4.41
C VAL A 303 13.69 -22.94 4.44
N LEU A 304 13.61 -21.66 4.05
CA LEU A 304 14.75 -20.74 4.11
C LEU A 304 15.30 -20.56 5.53
N PHE A 305 14.42 -20.42 6.52
CA PHE A 305 14.81 -20.16 7.90
C PHE A 305 15.45 -21.38 8.58
N PHE A 306 14.98 -22.59 8.29
CA PHE A 306 15.47 -23.83 8.91
C PHE A 306 16.54 -24.57 8.08
N SER A 307 16.85 -24.11 6.86
CA SER A 307 17.92 -24.68 6.05
C SER A 307 19.25 -23.98 6.33
N HIS A 308 20.31 -24.76 6.56
CA HIS A 308 21.64 -24.26 6.92
C HIS A 308 22.61 -24.31 5.72
N GLY A 309 22.12 -23.94 4.54
CA GLY A 309 22.87 -24.00 3.27
C GLY A 309 22.54 -25.19 2.37
N GLY A 310 23.33 -25.38 1.31
CA GLY A 310 23.18 -26.46 0.34
C GLY A 310 21.97 -26.33 -0.60
N TRP A 311 21.59 -27.45 -1.24
CA TRP A 311 20.49 -27.50 -2.21
C TRP A 311 19.13 -27.06 -1.67
N PRO A 312 18.72 -27.40 -0.43
CA PRO A 312 17.45 -26.92 0.12
C PRO A 312 17.36 -25.38 0.17
N THR A 313 18.39 -24.71 0.70
CA THR A 313 18.48 -23.25 0.72
C THR A 313 18.48 -22.69 -0.71
N ALA A 314 19.28 -23.25 -1.62
CA ALA A 314 19.37 -22.76 -3.00
C ALA A 314 18.03 -22.84 -3.75
N ILE A 315 17.31 -23.96 -3.62
CA ILE A 315 16.00 -24.15 -4.26
C ILE A 315 14.97 -23.19 -3.65
N ALA A 316 14.90 -23.11 -2.32
CA ALA A 316 13.96 -22.23 -1.63
C ALA A 316 14.22 -20.76 -1.99
N ALA A 317 15.48 -20.33 -2.02
CA ALA A 317 15.87 -18.97 -2.41
C ALA A 317 15.50 -18.70 -3.87
N PHE A 318 15.79 -19.64 -4.78
CA PHE A 318 15.41 -19.51 -6.19
C PHE A 318 13.89 -19.34 -6.36
N VAL A 319 13.09 -20.17 -5.69
CA VAL A 319 11.62 -20.07 -5.73
C VAL A 319 11.16 -18.71 -5.20
N MET A 320 11.73 -18.24 -4.08
CA MET A 320 11.36 -16.96 -3.48
C MET A 320 11.75 -15.76 -4.35
N VAL A 321 12.91 -15.81 -5.01
CA VAL A 321 13.34 -14.81 -5.99
C VAL A 321 12.40 -14.80 -7.19
N CYS A 322 12.07 -15.96 -7.76
CA CYS A 322 11.10 -16.06 -8.85
C CYS A 322 9.72 -15.54 -8.45
N PHE A 323 9.29 -15.79 -7.22
CA PHE A 323 8.03 -15.27 -6.67
C PHE A 323 8.01 -13.74 -6.67
N HIS A 324 9.03 -13.09 -6.10
CA HIS A 324 9.13 -11.63 -6.08
C HIS A 324 9.33 -11.02 -7.47
N LEU A 325 10.10 -11.66 -8.36
CA LEU A 325 10.25 -11.24 -9.75
C LEU A 325 8.91 -11.32 -10.52
N GLY A 326 8.09 -12.35 -10.25
CA GLY A 326 6.76 -12.47 -10.82
C GLY A 326 5.83 -11.32 -10.42
N ILE A 327 5.86 -10.92 -9.15
CA ILE A 327 5.12 -9.76 -8.64
C ILE A 327 5.63 -8.46 -9.27
N LEU A 328 6.95 -8.28 -9.31
CA LEU A 328 7.59 -7.10 -9.91
C LEU A 328 7.23 -6.96 -11.39
N ALA A 329 7.25 -8.06 -12.13
CA ALA A 329 6.92 -8.12 -13.54
C ALA A 329 5.45 -7.85 -13.86
N ALA A 330 4.54 -8.08 -12.90
CA ALA A 330 3.13 -7.73 -13.05
C ALA A 330 2.88 -6.21 -13.06
N ILE A 331 3.84 -5.39 -12.61
CA ILE A 331 3.74 -3.93 -12.42
C ILE A 331 2.32 -3.56 -11.93
N PRO A 332 1.90 -4.09 -10.77
CA PRO A 332 0.54 -3.90 -10.33
C PRO A 332 0.35 -2.42 -9.92
N MET A 333 -0.87 -1.91 -10.06
CA MET A 333 -1.15 -0.54 -9.63
C MET A 333 -1.02 -0.43 -8.11
N GLY A 334 -0.43 0.67 -7.64
CA GLY A 334 -0.24 0.93 -6.21
C GLY A 334 0.74 -0.01 -5.49
N VAL A 335 1.76 -0.57 -6.16
CA VAL A 335 2.73 -1.51 -5.56
C VAL A 335 4.11 -0.91 -5.37
N PRO A 336 4.77 -1.16 -4.21
CA PRO A 336 6.17 -0.83 -4.06
C PRO A 336 6.97 -1.85 -4.87
N LEU A 337 7.37 -1.43 -6.04
CA LEU A 337 8.27 -2.21 -6.87
C LEU A 337 9.63 -2.34 -6.15
N GLU A 338 10.05 -1.28 -5.46
CA GLU A 338 11.28 -1.20 -4.67
C GLU A 338 11.29 -2.19 -3.50
N TRP A 339 10.14 -2.38 -2.83
CA TRP A 339 10.00 -3.37 -1.76
C TRP A 339 10.27 -4.79 -2.29
N ASN A 340 9.80 -5.16 -3.48
CA ASN A 340 10.09 -6.49 -4.03
C ASN A 340 11.58 -6.67 -4.34
N VAL A 341 12.25 -5.62 -4.83
CA VAL A 341 13.71 -5.63 -5.02
C VAL A 341 14.43 -5.76 -3.68
N PHE A 342 13.98 -5.03 -2.66
CA PHE A 342 14.49 -5.15 -1.29
C PHE A 342 14.31 -6.56 -0.73
N MET A 343 13.14 -7.18 -0.90
CA MET A 343 12.90 -8.54 -0.40
C MET A 343 13.79 -9.56 -1.12
N ILE A 344 14.05 -9.41 -2.43
CA ILE A 344 15.02 -10.24 -3.16
C ILE A 344 16.42 -10.08 -2.57
N PHE A 345 16.86 -8.83 -2.36
CA PHE A 345 18.14 -8.57 -1.71
C PHE A 345 18.20 -9.17 -0.30
N GLY A 346 17.13 -9.10 0.48
CA GLY A 346 17.00 -9.73 1.79
C GLY A 346 17.08 -11.25 1.77
N VAL A 347 16.45 -11.92 0.77
CA VAL A 347 16.60 -13.36 0.54
C VAL A 347 18.08 -13.72 0.37
N LEU A 348 18.76 -13.00 -0.52
CA LEU A 348 20.16 -13.28 -0.83
C LEU A 348 21.08 -12.96 0.35
N SER A 349 20.96 -11.77 0.93
CA SER A 349 21.85 -11.32 2.01
C SER A 349 21.66 -12.15 3.28
N LEU A 350 20.43 -12.32 3.76
CA LEU A 350 20.18 -13.00 5.03
C LEU A 350 20.17 -14.52 4.88
N PHE A 351 19.47 -15.06 3.88
CA PHE A 351 19.19 -16.50 3.82
C PHE A 351 20.14 -17.28 2.91
N VAL A 352 20.93 -16.59 2.06
CA VAL A 352 21.95 -17.25 1.22
C VAL A 352 23.37 -16.94 1.72
N ALA A 353 23.71 -15.67 1.94
CA ALA A 353 25.07 -15.31 2.39
C ALA A 353 25.35 -15.80 3.81
N HIS A 354 24.37 -15.64 4.70
CA HIS A 354 24.44 -16.04 6.11
C HIS A 354 23.60 -17.30 6.38
N ALA A 355 23.58 -18.24 5.42
CA ALA A 355 22.74 -19.43 5.49
C ALA A 355 23.09 -20.35 6.67
N ASP A 356 24.34 -20.33 7.12
CA ASP A 356 24.85 -21.10 8.25
C ASP A 356 24.28 -20.68 9.61
N LEU A 357 23.86 -19.41 9.77
CA LEU A 357 23.32 -18.90 11.03
C LEU A 357 21.86 -19.30 11.26
N GLY A 358 21.59 -20.03 12.34
CA GLY A 358 20.26 -20.53 12.72
C GLY A 358 19.89 -20.25 14.17
N LEU A 359 18.76 -20.82 14.63
CA LEU A 359 18.26 -20.64 16.00
C LEU A 359 19.24 -21.14 17.08
N THR A 360 20.11 -22.09 16.75
CA THR A 360 21.09 -22.66 17.67
C THR A 360 22.26 -21.72 17.94
N ASP A 361 22.47 -20.71 17.09
CA ASP A 361 23.58 -19.75 17.19
C ASP A 361 23.20 -18.49 17.97
N VAL A 362 21.93 -18.38 18.42
CA VAL A 362 21.44 -17.22 19.17
C VAL A 362 22.10 -17.15 20.54
N ASN A 363 22.83 -16.06 20.79
CA ASN A 363 23.46 -15.79 22.08
C ASN A 363 22.44 -15.26 23.10
N ASN A 364 21.56 -14.36 22.68
CA ASN A 364 20.54 -13.75 23.54
C ASN A 364 19.13 -14.07 23.01
N PRO A 365 18.52 -15.20 23.41
CA PRO A 365 17.25 -15.64 22.84
C PRO A 365 16.06 -14.74 23.20
N TRP A 366 16.08 -14.11 24.39
CA TRP A 366 14.95 -13.32 24.85
C TRP A 366 14.72 -12.02 24.06
N PRO A 367 15.74 -11.18 23.75
CA PRO A 367 15.56 -10.04 22.86
C PRO A 367 15.03 -10.41 21.48
N VAL A 368 15.57 -11.47 20.87
CA VAL A 368 15.14 -11.96 19.55
C VAL A 368 13.69 -12.43 19.60
N ALA A 369 13.34 -13.24 20.61
CA ALA A 369 11.98 -13.73 20.80
C ALA A 369 10.98 -12.60 21.10
N LEU A 370 11.38 -11.58 21.85
CA LEU A 370 10.55 -10.41 22.13
C LEU A 370 10.27 -9.61 20.85
N LEU A 371 11.30 -9.33 20.04
CA LEU A 371 11.14 -8.62 18.77
C LEU A 371 10.21 -9.39 17.82
N PHE A 372 10.45 -10.70 17.66
CA PHE A 372 9.57 -11.58 16.89
C PHE A 372 8.13 -11.55 17.43
N GLY A 373 7.94 -11.72 18.74
CA GLY A 373 6.64 -11.76 19.39
C GLY A 373 5.85 -10.46 19.25
N VAL A 374 6.52 -9.30 19.37
CA VAL A 374 5.89 -7.99 19.15
C VAL A 374 5.47 -7.83 17.70
N SER A 375 6.37 -8.10 16.74
CA SER A 375 6.05 -7.98 15.31
C SER A 375 4.92 -8.94 14.90
N ALA A 376 5.01 -10.22 15.26
CA ALA A 376 3.97 -11.20 15.00
C ALA A 376 2.64 -10.84 15.69
N GLY A 377 2.70 -10.33 16.93
CA GLY A 377 1.54 -9.85 17.67
C GLY A 377 0.80 -8.73 16.96
N VAL A 378 1.52 -7.75 16.39
CA VAL A 378 0.92 -6.67 15.59
C VAL A 378 0.20 -7.23 14.36
N VAL A 379 0.82 -8.18 13.65
CA VAL A 379 0.20 -8.85 12.49
C VAL A 379 -1.08 -9.59 12.89
N VAL A 380 -1.03 -10.36 13.98
CA VAL A 380 -2.19 -11.11 14.51
C VAL A 380 -3.32 -10.14 14.87
N LEU A 381 -3.00 -9.07 15.62
CA LEU A 381 -3.98 -8.05 15.98
C LEU A 381 -4.58 -7.36 14.74
N GLY A 382 -3.78 -7.11 13.70
CA GLY A 382 -4.27 -6.53 12.45
C GLY A 382 -5.19 -7.43 11.65
N ASN A 383 -5.07 -8.75 11.78
CA ASN A 383 -5.99 -9.70 11.14
C ASN A 383 -7.26 -9.94 11.98
N LEU A 384 -7.17 -9.82 13.30
CA LEU A 384 -8.32 -9.96 14.22
C LEU A 384 -9.16 -8.68 14.33
N PHE A 385 -8.51 -7.52 14.36
CA PHE A 385 -9.13 -6.21 14.58
C PHE A 385 -8.71 -5.20 13.51
N PRO A 386 -8.96 -5.49 12.23
CA PRO A 386 -8.48 -4.65 11.14
C PRO A 386 -8.97 -3.20 11.20
N HIS A 387 -10.16 -2.93 11.76
CA HIS A 387 -10.66 -1.57 11.96
C HIS A 387 -9.80 -0.68 12.91
N LYS A 388 -8.86 -1.28 13.65
CA LYS A 388 -7.96 -0.56 14.58
C LYS A 388 -6.52 -0.48 14.08
N VAL A 389 -6.13 -1.40 13.21
CA VAL A 389 -4.74 -1.59 12.81
C VAL A 389 -4.72 -1.56 11.29
N SER A 390 -3.98 -0.58 10.77
CA SER A 390 -3.73 -0.44 9.35
C SER A 390 -3.36 -1.77 8.70
N PHE A 391 -3.82 -1.95 7.47
CA PHE A 391 -3.52 -3.16 6.69
C PHE A 391 -2.01 -3.34 6.49
N LEU A 392 -1.23 -2.24 6.52
CA LEU A 392 0.23 -2.24 6.44
C LEU A 392 0.84 -3.05 7.61
N PRO A 393 0.76 -2.63 8.90
CA PRO A 393 1.16 -3.46 10.04
C PRO A 393 0.47 -4.82 10.13
N GLY A 394 -0.77 -4.95 9.65
CA GLY A 394 -1.47 -6.23 9.57
C GLY A 394 -0.90 -7.20 8.53
N MET A 395 0.09 -6.76 7.73
CA MET A 395 0.67 -7.47 6.58
C MET A 395 -0.37 -7.88 5.53
N ARG A 396 -1.47 -7.12 5.37
CA ARG A 396 -2.61 -7.50 4.49
C ARG A 396 -2.41 -7.04 3.05
N TYR A 397 -1.16 -6.98 2.60
CA TYR A 397 -0.77 -6.50 1.28
C TYR A 397 -1.42 -7.35 0.19
N TYR A 398 -2.16 -6.68 -0.70
CA TYR A 398 -2.82 -7.32 -1.86
C TYR A 398 -3.72 -8.51 -1.50
N ALA A 399 -4.19 -8.59 -0.26
CA ALA A 399 -5.07 -9.66 0.18
C ALA A 399 -6.49 -9.55 -0.40
N GLY A 400 -6.80 -8.45 -1.09
CA GLY A 400 -8.18 -8.12 -1.51
C GLY A 400 -9.03 -7.55 -0.38
N ASN A 401 -8.42 -7.39 0.80
CA ASN A 401 -9.11 -7.17 2.06
C ASN A 401 -8.42 -6.05 2.87
N TRP A 402 -8.73 -4.80 2.53
CA TRP A 402 -8.27 -3.59 3.23
C TRP A 402 -9.42 -2.60 3.40
N ASP A 403 -9.26 -1.67 4.35
CA ASP A 403 -10.24 -0.62 4.63
C ASP A 403 -10.30 0.33 3.46
N THR A 404 -11.50 0.70 3.02
CA THR A 404 -11.68 1.52 1.84
C THR A 404 -12.81 2.51 2.04
N THR A 405 -12.71 3.68 1.41
CA THR A 405 -13.77 4.70 1.46
C THR A 405 -14.13 5.18 0.06
N GLN A 406 -15.40 5.59 -0.11
CA GLN A 406 -15.93 6.20 -1.32
C GLN A 406 -16.58 7.51 -0.92
N TRP A 407 -16.11 8.61 -1.51
CA TRP A 407 -16.59 9.96 -1.20
C TRP A 407 -17.53 10.41 -2.31
N CYS A 408 -18.71 10.89 -1.92
CA CYS A 408 -19.70 11.52 -2.76
C CYS A 408 -19.62 13.02 -2.47
N LEU A 409 -19.12 13.80 -3.43
CA LEU A 409 -18.83 15.22 -3.28
C LEU A 409 -19.70 16.05 -4.21
N LYS A 410 -20.39 17.06 -3.68
CA LYS A 410 -20.96 18.11 -4.52
C LYS A 410 -19.85 19.02 -5.05
N ALA A 411 -20.10 19.70 -6.18
CA ALA A 411 -19.15 20.66 -6.75
C ALA A 411 -18.73 21.77 -5.76
N SER A 412 -19.66 22.22 -4.89
CA SER A 412 -19.37 23.19 -3.82
C SER A 412 -18.38 22.66 -2.79
N ALA A 413 -18.43 21.36 -2.47
CA ALA A 413 -17.47 20.73 -1.58
C ALA A 413 -16.07 20.66 -2.20
N GLU A 414 -15.98 20.32 -3.48
CA GLU A 414 -14.69 20.30 -4.20
C GLU A 414 -14.03 21.68 -4.22
N GLU A 415 -14.83 22.75 -4.41
CA GLU A 415 -14.35 24.13 -4.36
C GLU A 415 -13.89 24.52 -2.94
N LYS A 416 -14.64 24.12 -1.91
CA LYS A 416 -14.26 24.34 -0.50
C LYS A 416 -12.97 23.59 -0.16
N ILE A 417 -12.77 22.36 -0.63
CA ILE A 417 -11.53 21.61 -0.45
C ILE A 417 -10.37 22.32 -1.15
N ALA A 418 -10.54 22.69 -2.43
CA ALA A 418 -9.49 23.33 -3.21
C ALA A 418 -8.99 24.65 -2.60
N ARG A 419 -9.87 25.41 -1.94
CA ARG A 419 -9.52 26.67 -1.26
C ARG A 419 -9.08 26.48 0.20
N GLY A 420 -9.67 25.51 0.91
CA GLY A 420 -9.58 25.39 2.36
C GLY A 420 -8.37 24.62 2.88
N ILE A 421 -7.65 23.89 2.02
CA ILE A 421 -6.49 23.09 2.43
C ILE A 421 -5.20 23.50 1.74
N VAL A 422 -4.08 23.33 2.44
CA VAL A 422 -2.74 23.44 1.85
C VAL A 422 -2.42 22.14 1.13
N ALA A 423 -2.72 22.10 -0.17
CA ALA A 423 -2.39 21.00 -1.07
C ALA A 423 -1.50 21.48 -2.21
N ILE A 424 -0.59 20.61 -2.67
CA ILE A 424 0.27 20.85 -3.83
C ILE A 424 -0.32 20.21 -5.07
N ALA A 425 -0.93 19.03 -4.90
CA ALA A 425 -1.69 18.38 -5.96
C ALA A 425 -3.09 18.98 -6.04
N SER A 426 -3.59 19.20 -7.26
CA SER A 426 -4.99 19.61 -7.50
C SER A 426 -5.96 18.48 -7.15
N MET A 427 -7.26 18.77 -7.15
CA MET A 427 -8.30 17.74 -7.03
C MET A 427 -8.19 16.69 -8.16
N PRO A 428 -8.59 15.43 -7.92
CA PRO A 428 -8.33 14.34 -8.86
C PRO A 428 -8.95 14.53 -10.25
N ALA A 429 -10.17 15.06 -10.33
CA ALA A 429 -10.83 15.36 -11.60
C ALA A 429 -10.04 16.40 -12.41
N ALA A 430 -9.67 17.53 -11.77
CA ALA A 430 -8.87 18.58 -12.40
C ALA A 430 -7.50 18.09 -12.90
N GLN A 431 -6.86 17.13 -12.20
CA GLN A 431 -5.62 16.52 -12.68
C GLN A 431 -5.83 15.71 -13.96
N LEU A 432 -6.92 14.93 -14.03
CA LEU A 432 -7.25 14.12 -15.21
C LEU A 432 -7.67 15.00 -16.38
N GLU A 433 -8.49 16.03 -16.16
CA GLU A 433 -8.86 16.99 -17.20
C GLU A 433 -7.64 17.68 -17.80
N ARG A 434 -6.70 18.13 -16.96
CA ARG A 434 -5.45 18.73 -17.42
C ARG A 434 -4.60 17.77 -18.24
N PHE A 435 -4.60 16.48 -17.89
CA PHE A 435 -3.79 15.47 -18.58
C PHE A 435 -4.43 14.97 -19.88
N TYR A 436 -5.76 14.80 -19.89
CA TYR A 436 -6.53 14.25 -21.02
C TYR A 436 -7.14 15.31 -21.94
N GLY A 437 -7.11 16.59 -21.54
CA GLY A 437 -7.42 17.75 -22.37
C GLY A 437 -8.86 18.25 -22.33
N SER A 438 -9.82 17.44 -21.86
CA SER A 438 -11.21 17.88 -21.65
C SER A 438 -11.93 17.05 -20.57
N PRO A 439 -13.03 17.56 -19.98
CA PRO A 439 -13.90 16.80 -19.09
C PRO A 439 -14.42 15.50 -19.71
N GLU A 440 -14.82 15.53 -20.98
CA GLU A 440 -15.32 14.37 -21.72
C GLU A 440 -14.21 13.31 -21.87
N ALA A 441 -13.00 13.73 -22.24
CA ALA A 441 -11.85 12.84 -22.37
C ALA A 441 -11.42 12.23 -21.02
N ALA A 442 -11.67 12.92 -19.91
CA ALA A 442 -11.38 12.44 -18.56
C ALA A 442 -12.42 11.44 -18.03
N GLN A 443 -13.65 11.42 -18.55
CA GLN A 443 -14.69 10.50 -18.06
C GLN A 443 -14.34 9.02 -18.28
N ILE A 444 -13.80 8.65 -19.45
CA ILE A 444 -13.39 7.26 -19.73
C ILE A 444 -12.36 6.75 -18.70
N PRO A 445 -11.23 7.43 -18.45
CA PRO A 445 -10.27 6.98 -17.44
C PRO A 445 -10.83 7.01 -16.00
N ILE A 446 -11.78 7.89 -15.69
CA ILE A 446 -12.49 7.86 -14.38
C ILE A 446 -13.28 6.55 -14.24
N TYR A 447 -14.10 6.20 -15.24
CA TYR A 447 -14.91 4.98 -15.21
C TYR A 447 -14.07 3.70 -15.36
N MET A 448 -12.90 3.76 -16.01
CA MET A 448 -11.90 2.69 -15.93
C MET A 448 -11.38 2.49 -14.50
N GLY A 449 -11.21 3.58 -13.73
CA GLY A 449 -10.92 3.51 -12.30
C GLY A 449 -12.04 2.84 -11.49
N TYR A 450 -13.31 3.16 -11.79
CA TYR A 450 -14.45 2.47 -11.17
C TYR A 450 -14.51 0.99 -11.54
N ALA A 451 -14.22 0.63 -12.79
CA ALA A 451 -14.12 -0.77 -13.20
C ALA A 451 -13.04 -1.50 -12.40
N PHE A 452 -11.84 -0.93 -12.28
CA PHE A 452 -10.78 -1.46 -11.41
C PHE A 452 -11.27 -1.68 -9.97
N ARG A 453 -11.94 -0.68 -9.39
CA ARG A 453 -12.49 -0.78 -8.04
C ARG A 453 -13.52 -1.92 -7.96
N GLY A 454 -14.40 -2.07 -8.94
CA GLY A 454 -15.44 -3.11 -9.01
C GLY A 454 -14.91 -4.54 -9.22
N PHE A 455 -13.72 -4.70 -9.83
CA PHE A 455 -13.05 -6.01 -9.86
C PHE A 455 -12.69 -6.49 -8.46
N ASN A 456 -12.34 -5.57 -7.57
CA ASN A 456 -12.17 -5.87 -6.17
C ASN A 456 -13.55 -5.98 -5.51
N THR A 457 -13.75 -7.05 -4.74
CA THR A 457 -15.02 -7.33 -4.05
C THR A 457 -15.59 -6.14 -3.27
N HIS A 458 -14.74 -5.33 -2.63
CA HIS A 458 -15.15 -4.16 -1.86
C HIS A 458 -15.78 -3.08 -2.75
N GLY A 459 -15.36 -2.95 -4.01
CA GLY A 459 -15.94 -1.98 -4.94
C GLY A 459 -17.43 -2.21 -5.17
N ARG A 460 -17.87 -3.47 -5.13
CA ARG A 460 -19.28 -3.84 -5.26
C ARG A 460 -20.07 -3.28 -4.08
N ALA A 461 -19.57 -3.54 -2.86
CA ALA A 461 -20.11 -2.95 -1.62
C ALA A 461 -20.15 -1.42 -1.68
N LEU A 462 -19.06 -0.78 -2.10
CA LEU A 462 -18.97 0.67 -2.18
C LEU A 462 -20.00 1.28 -3.13
N PHE A 463 -20.22 0.70 -4.32
CA PHE A 463 -21.20 1.25 -5.26
C PHE A 463 -22.64 1.10 -4.76
N THR A 464 -23.00 -0.04 -4.16
CA THR A 464 -24.31 -0.17 -3.51
C THR A 464 -24.49 0.81 -2.36
N LEU A 465 -23.47 0.93 -1.50
CA LEU A 465 -23.52 1.82 -0.34
C LEU A 465 -23.50 3.29 -0.76
N ALA A 466 -22.95 3.64 -1.92
CA ALA A 466 -22.98 5.01 -2.44
C ALA A 466 -24.42 5.46 -2.75
N HIS A 467 -25.26 4.60 -3.32
CA HIS A 467 -26.69 4.89 -3.50
C HIS A 467 -27.37 5.18 -2.15
N ARG A 468 -27.03 4.40 -1.12
CA ARG A 468 -27.54 4.63 0.24
C ARG A 468 -27.01 5.92 0.86
N ALA A 469 -25.74 6.25 0.61
CA ALA A 469 -25.11 7.46 1.14
C ALA A 469 -25.72 8.74 0.57
N MET A 470 -26.26 8.67 -0.65
CA MET A 470 -26.92 9.77 -1.36
C MET A 470 -28.46 9.66 -1.31
N ALA A 471 -29.02 8.74 -0.52
CA ALA A 471 -30.46 8.53 -0.46
C ALA A 471 -31.20 9.83 -0.06
N GLY A 472 -32.24 10.18 -0.82
CA GLY A 472 -32.99 11.43 -0.63
C GLY A 472 -32.32 12.67 -1.21
N GLN A 473 -31.26 12.51 -2.00
CA GLN A 473 -30.60 13.55 -2.78
C GLN A 473 -30.59 13.16 -4.26
N ASP A 474 -30.34 14.11 -5.15
CA ASP A 474 -30.05 13.80 -6.55
C ASP A 474 -28.62 13.23 -6.66
N GLU A 475 -28.47 12.03 -7.21
CA GLU A 475 -27.14 11.43 -7.39
C GLU A 475 -26.30 12.16 -8.44
N ASP A 476 -26.95 12.83 -9.40
CA ASP A 476 -26.27 13.57 -10.47
C ASP A 476 -25.56 14.82 -9.94
N ASP A 477 -25.90 15.29 -8.73
CA ASP A 477 -25.21 16.38 -8.03
C ASP A 477 -23.81 15.97 -7.50
N TYR A 478 -23.50 14.68 -7.45
CA TYR A 478 -22.30 14.17 -6.76
C TYR A 478 -21.27 13.58 -7.72
N SER A 479 -20.01 13.96 -7.49
CA SER A 479 -18.86 13.22 -7.99
C SER A 479 -18.50 12.09 -7.02
N LEU A 480 -18.26 10.89 -7.55
CA LEU A 480 -17.76 9.77 -6.77
C LEU A 480 -16.23 9.74 -6.82
N THR A 481 -15.57 10.02 -5.71
CA THR A 481 -14.10 9.97 -5.61
C THR A 481 -13.64 8.91 -4.62
N ASP A 482 -12.78 8.00 -5.08
CA ASP A 482 -12.13 7.01 -4.21
C ASP A 482 -11.33 7.73 -3.12
N GLY A 483 -11.46 7.28 -1.87
CA GLY A 483 -10.78 7.88 -0.73
C GLY A 483 -9.27 7.98 -0.92
N GLU A 484 -8.65 7.02 -1.61
CA GLU A 484 -7.22 7.02 -1.95
C GLU A 484 -6.77 8.30 -2.69
N ARG A 485 -7.66 8.85 -3.53
CA ARG A 485 -7.43 10.08 -4.28
C ARG A 485 -7.60 11.31 -3.39
N ILE A 486 -8.62 11.33 -2.52
CA ILE A 486 -8.79 12.38 -1.51
C ILE A 486 -7.59 12.43 -0.56
N CYS A 487 -7.13 11.27 -0.10
CA CYS A 487 -5.94 11.12 0.74
C CYS A 487 -4.70 11.73 0.07
N SER A 488 -4.49 11.40 -1.20
CA SER A 488 -3.34 11.90 -1.95
C SER A 488 -3.30 13.42 -2.02
N THR A 489 -4.45 14.06 -2.26
CA THR A 489 -4.56 15.52 -2.30
C THR A 489 -4.43 16.12 -0.89
N ALA A 490 -5.10 15.54 0.11
CA ALA A 490 -5.24 16.14 1.43
C ALA A 490 -4.01 16.00 2.34
N VAL A 491 -3.36 14.83 2.34
CA VAL A 491 -2.21 14.54 3.24
C VAL A 491 -0.90 14.29 2.49
N GLY A 492 -0.92 14.24 1.17
CA GLY A 492 0.28 14.14 0.33
C GLY A 492 0.79 12.73 0.12
N TRP A 493 0.14 11.69 0.64
CA TRP A 493 0.54 10.28 0.46
C TRP A 493 -0.67 9.36 0.46
N ASN A 494 -0.56 8.25 -0.28
CA ASN A 494 -1.56 7.19 -0.32
C ASN A 494 -0.88 5.87 -0.64
N PHE A 495 -1.39 4.80 0.00
CA PHE A 495 -1.03 3.43 -0.28
C PHE A 495 -2.24 2.48 -0.16
N GLY A 496 -3.44 2.98 -0.46
CA GLY A 496 -4.65 2.17 -0.37
C GLY A 496 -5.16 1.93 1.06
N ASP A 497 -4.67 2.68 2.05
CA ASP A 497 -5.07 2.47 3.45
C ASP A 497 -6.24 3.37 3.86
N GLY A 498 -7.42 2.76 3.99
CA GLY A 498 -8.64 3.42 4.46
C GLY A 498 -8.52 4.09 5.83
N HIS A 499 -7.55 3.71 6.67
CA HIS A 499 -7.29 4.37 7.96
C HIS A 499 -6.85 5.83 7.81
N MET A 500 -6.43 6.24 6.62
CA MET A 500 -6.07 7.63 6.31
C MET A 500 -7.25 8.44 5.73
N THR A 501 -8.37 7.78 5.42
CA THR A 501 -9.53 8.40 4.75
C THR A 501 -10.83 8.20 5.52
N ASN A 502 -10.70 7.83 6.78
CA ASN A 502 -11.82 7.60 7.70
C ASN A 502 -12.30 8.91 8.34
N GLU A 503 -13.11 8.78 9.39
CA GLU A 503 -13.71 9.89 10.13
C GLU A 503 -12.69 10.94 10.57
N GLN A 504 -11.45 10.55 10.86
CA GLN A 504 -10.41 11.49 11.25
C GLN A 504 -10.06 12.48 10.12
N LEU A 505 -9.99 12.03 8.87
CA LEU A 505 -9.75 12.92 7.74
C LEU A 505 -10.99 13.75 7.44
N ILE A 506 -12.19 13.15 7.56
CA ILE A 506 -13.47 13.85 7.38
C ILE A 506 -13.56 15.03 8.36
N GLU A 507 -13.31 14.80 9.65
CA GLU A 507 -13.30 15.84 10.68
C GLU A 507 -12.26 16.93 10.38
N ALA A 508 -11.05 16.54 9.94
CA ALA A 508 -9.99 17.49 9.60
C ALA A 508 -10.35 18.37 8.39
N LEU A 509 -11.04 17.81 7.39
CA LEU A 509 -11.53 18.58 6.25
C LEU A 509 -12.71 19.46 6.66
N GLN A 510 -13.66 18.96 7.46
CA GLN A 510 -14.78 19.74 7.96
C GLN A 510 -14.33 20.99 8.74
N GLN A 511 -13.34 20.85 9.61
CA GLN A 511 -12.75 21.96 10.38
C GLN A 511 -12.19 23.08 9.48
N ARG A 512 -11.74 22.75 8.28
CA ARG A 512 -11.07 23.68 7.36
C ARG A 512 -12.01 24.23 6.30
N CYS A 513 -12.95 23.40 5.86
CA CYS A 513 -13.77 23.67 4.69
C CYS A 513 -15.18 24.15 5.05
N GLY A 514 -15.67 23.83 6.25
CA GLY A 514 -17.03 24.21 6.68
C GLY A 514 -18.10 23.68 5.74
N PHE A 515 -18.15 22.36 5.55
CA PHE A 515 -19.19 21.74 4.72
C PHE A 515 -20.56 21.88 5.38
N GLU A 516 -21.56 22.00 4.52
CA GLU A 516 -22.99 22.00 4.85
C GLU A 516 -23.55 20.56 4.76
N PRO A 517 -24.67 20.27 5.43
CA PRO A 517 -25.30 18.96 5.37
C PRO A 517 -25.58 18.53 3.91
N GLY A 518 -25.12 17.34 3.55
CA GLY A 518 -25.25 16.79 2.20
C GLY A 518 -24.15 17.18 1.22
N GLU A 519 -23.23 18.08 1.54
CA GLU A 519 -22.16 18.44 0.58
C GLU A 519 -21.11 17.32 0.41
N VAL A 520 -20.83 16.59 1.49
CA VAL A 520 -19.85 15.49 1.52
C VAL A 520 -20.45 14.30 2.24
N ARG A 521 -20.79 13.25 1.49
CA ARG A 521 -21.24 11.97 2.01
C ARG A 521 -20.17 10.92 1.77
N VAL A 522 -19.82 10.14 2.79
CA VAL A 522 -18.72 9.18 2.72
C VAL A 522 -19.21 7.81 3.13
N VAL A 523 -18.96 6.83 2.26
CA VAL A 523 -19.04 5.42 2.59
C VAL A 523 -17.71 5.01 3.19
N ILE A 524 -17.73 4.47 4.41
CA ILE A 524 -16.57 3.85 5.05
C ILE A 524 -16.84 2.36 5.17
N LEU A 525 -16.00 1.54 4.54
CA LEU A 525 -16.09 0.09 4.58
C LEU A 525 -14.84 -0.48 5.26
N ASP A 526 -15.03 -1.08 6.43
CA ASP A 526 -13.95 -1.73 7.16
C ASP A 526 -13.52 -3.00 6.45
N ALA A 527 -12.25 -3.35 6.59
CA ALA A 527 -11.76 -4.61 6.11
C ALA A 527 -12.34 -5.79 6.91
N GLN A 528 -12.50 -6.95 6.26
CA GLN A 528 -13.02 -8.19 6.85
C GLN A 528 -12.04 -8.74 7.92
N PRO A 529 -12.46 -8.89 9.19
CA PRO A 529 -11.71 -9.66 10.18
C PRO A 529 -11.60 -11.14 9.79
N ILE A 530 -10.45 -11.77 10.00
CA ILE A 530 -10.18 -13.14 9.51
C ILE A 530 -11.20 -14.19 9.97
N HIS A 531 -11.80 -13.97 11.15
CA HIS A 531 -12.77 -14.88 11.78
C HIS A 531 -14.24 -14.56 11.47
N ARG A 532 -14.54 -13.55 10.63
CA ARG A 532 -15.92 -13.14 10.29
C ARG A 532 -16.15 -13.19 8.79
N GLN A 533 -17.38 -13.46 8.37
CA GLN A 533 -17.78 -13.50 6.94
C GLN A 533 -18.55 -12.25 6.51
N THR A 534 -18.29 -11.13 7.17
CA THR A 534 -18.94 -9.83 6.95
C THR A 534 -17.91 -8.69 6.98
N GLN A 535 -18.24 -7.59 6.33
CA GLN A 535 -17.55 -6.30 6.46
C GLN A 535 -18.52 -5.29 7.06
N ALA A 536 -18.05 -4.54 8.06
CA ALA A 536 -18.84 -3.46 8.66
C ALA A 536 -18.74 -2.21 7.78
N TYR A 537 -19.81 -1.45 7.69
CA TYR A 537 -19.81 -0.16 7.02
C TYR A 537 -20.39 0.94 7.92
N ARG A 538 -20.02 2.19 7.60
CA ARG A 538 -20.59 3.42 8.15
C ARG A 538 -20.84 4.39 7.02
N LEU A 539 -21.96 5.11 7.08
CA LEU A 539 -22.25 6.23 6.21
C LEU A 539 -22.16 7.51 7.04
N VAL A 540 -21.31 8.42 6.57
CA VAL A 540 -20.96 9.65 7.29
C VAL A 540 -21.24 10.84 6.41
N ASP A 541 -21.88 11.86 6.98
CA ASP A 541 -21.95 13.20 6.42
C ASP A 541 -20.90 14.06 7.11
N ALA A 542 -20.08 14.78 6.35
CA ALA A 542 -18.96 15.52 6.94
C ALA A 542 -19.42 16.63 7.91
N ALA A 543 -20.63 17.18 7.73
CA ALA A 543 -21.16 18.24 8.57
C ALA A 543 -21.91 17.71 9.79
N THR A 544 -22.63 16.60 9.64
CA THR A 544 -23.57 16.10 10.65
C THR A 544 -23.15 14.78 11.34
N GLY A 545 -22.12 14.11 10.82
CA GLY A 545 -21.57 12.89 11.39
C GLY A 545 -22.15 11.60 10.81
N GLU A 546 -21.98 10.49 11.54
CA GLU A 546 -22.50 9.18 11.15
C GLU A 546 -24.04 9.15 11.22
N PHE A 547 -24.68 8.70 10.14
CA PHE A 547 -26.15 8.60 10.05
C PHE A 547 -26.66 7.18 9.76
N GLU A 548 -25.78 6.25 9.36
CA GLU A 548 -26.10 4.82 9.19
C GLU A 548 -24.88 3.94 9.46
N ARG A 549 -25.10 2.77 10.06
CA ARG A 549 -24.13 1.71 10.27
C ARG A 549 -24.77 0.35 10.08
N GLY A 550 -23.99 -0.59 9.55
CA GLY A 550 -24.41 -1.97 9.41
C GLY A 550 -23.28 -2.85 8.86
N TYR A 551 -23.65 -3.93 8.16
CA TYR A 551 -22.70 -4.81 7.52
C TYR A 551 -23.18 -5.34 6.16
N VAL A 552 -22.22 -5.83 5.37
CA VAL A 552 -22.42 -6.58 4.13
C VAL A 552 -21.78 -7.96 4.25
N LYS A 553 -22.34 -8.97 3.57
CA LYS A 553 -21.80 -10.35 3.60
C LYS A 553 -20.77 -10.54 2.50
N VAL A 554 -19.66 -11.21 2.84
CA VAL A 554 -18.60 -11.55 1.88
C VAL A 554 -19.11 -12.45 0.77
N ALA A 555 -20.01 -13.38 1.08
CA ALA A 555 -20.65 -14.26 0.10
C ALA A 555 -21.41 -13.46 -0.99
N ASP A 556 -22.12 -12.41 -0.59
CA ASP A 556 -22.88 -11.58 -1.53
C ASP A 556 -21.93 -10.75 -2.40
N MET A 557 -20.88 -10.18 -1.80
CA MET A 557 -19.86 -9.45 -2.57
C MET A 557 -19.19 -10.31 -3.62
N VAL A 558 -18.74 -11.54 -3.31
CA VAL A 558 -18.00 -12.38 -4.28
C VAL A 558 -18.88 -12.95 -5.39
N ALA A 559 -20.20 -13.05 -5.17
CA ALA A 559 -21.13 -13.63 -6.14
C ALA A 559 -21.41 -12.72 -7.34
N ARG A 560 -21.18 -11.41 -7.20
CA ARG A 560 -21.56 -10.37 -8.15
C ARG A 560 -20.57 -10.14 -9.30
N GLN A 561 -20.96 -9.35 -10.29
CA GLN A 561 -20.12 -8.82 -11.36
C GLN A 561 -19.51 -7.46 -10.96
N PRO A 562 -18.43 -7.01 -11.61
CA PRO A 562 -17.78 -5.73 -11.29
C PRO A 562 -18.66 -4.48 -11.44
N TRP A 563 -19.74 -4.55 -12.20
CA TRP A 563 -20.67 -3.44 -12.44
C TRP A 563 -21.97 -3.54 -11.64
N GLU A 564 -22.22 -4.64 -10.91
CA GLU A 564 -23.43 -4.76 -10.09
C GLU A 564 -23.28 -3.93 -8.81
N ASP A 565 -24.30 -3.12 -8.53
CA ASP A 565 -24.39 -2.19 -7.39
C ASP A 565 -25.69 -2.37 -6.58
N ASP A 566 -26.22 -3.59 -6.51
CA ASP A 566 -27.48 -3.97 -5.85
C ASP A 566 -27.33 -5.03 -4.72
N LEU A 567 -26.16 -5.15 -4.08
CA LEU A 567 -25.99 -6.21 -3.07
C LEU A 567 -26.83 -6.00 -1.79
N PRO A 568 -27.25 -7.07 -1.10
CA PRO A 568 -27.94 -6.95 0.18
C PRO A 568 -27.12 -6.23 1.25
N VAL A 569 -27.73 -5.24 1.90
CA VAL A 569 -27.17 -4.45 3.01
C VAL A 569 -27.98 -4.71 4.28
N TYR A 570 -27.30 -4.96 5.39
CA TYR A 570 -27.94 -5.27 6.68
C TYR A 570 -27.67 -4.14 7.66
N VAL A 571 -28.68 -3.31 7.91
CA VAL A 571 -28.59 -2.13 8.78
C VAL A 571 -28.68 -2.55 10.24
N GLU A 572 -27.74 -2.09 11.07
CA GLU A 572 -27.78 -2.28 12.53
C GLU A 572 -28.35 -1.04 13.23
N SER A 573 -28.05 0.15 12.72
CA SER A 573 -28.58 1.43 13.21
C SER A 573 -28.55 2.50 12.13
N GLY A 574 -29.60 3.31 12.02
CA GLY A 574 -29.62 4.47 11.14
C GLY A 574 -30.93 5.25 11.22
N ASP A 575 -30.97 6.43 10.58
CA ASP A 575 -32.16 7.30 10.59
C ASP A 575 -33.41 6.65 9.99
N SER A 576 -33.24 5.66 9.11
CA SER A 576 -34.32 4.85 8.52
C SER A 576 -34.92 3.84 9.52
N VAL A 577 -34.11 3.27 10.42
CA VAL A 577 -34.54 2.27 11.42
C VAL A 577 -35.26 2.93 12.60
N ARG A 578 -35.10 4.24 12.81
CA ARG A 578 -35.81 4.98 13.87
C ARG A 578 -37.22 5.46 13.46
N ARG A 579 -37.61 5.25 12.20
CA ARG A 579 -38.92 5.67 11.67
C ARG A 579 -39.95 4.54 11.59
N ASP A 580 -39.52 3.30 11.87
CA ASP A 580 -40.37 2.13 12.10
C ASP A 580 -40.32 1.78 13.60
#